data_AF-A0A3B0TBS4-F1
#
_entry.id   AF-A0A3B0TBS4-F1
#
_cell.length_a   1.000
_cell.length_b   1.000
_cell.length_c   1.000
_cell.angle_alpha   90.00
_cell.angle_beta   90.00
_cell.angle_gamma   90.00
#
_symmetry.space_group_name_H-M   'P 1'
#
loop_
_entity.id
_entity.type
_entity.pdbx_description
1 polymer ?
#
loop_
_entity_poly.entity_id
_entity_poly.type
_entity_poly.pdbx_seq_one_letter_code
_entity_poly.pdbx_strand_id
1 'polypeptide(L)'
;EDMRDGRETWGVIGQEVYGAGMAPTFAALAYLSPVPGVTIYSGYPLADVSQDGDNIRAVWTGVPGYRTPVVVWGVTGVTVDGDMVPTEVCGNALCFDAEGGETYLMEVA
;
A
#
# COMPACT_ATOMS: atom_id res chain seq x y z
N GLU A 1 12.23 -12.09 29.09
CA GLU A 1 11.12 -12.37 28.15
C GLU A 1 10.65 -11.02 27.64
N ASP A 2 10.97 -10.71 26.38
CA ASP A 2 10.85 -9.36 25.79
C ASP A 2 9.44 -9.15 25.24
N MET A 3 8.71 -8.23 25.86
CA MET A 3 7.37 -7.80 25.46
C MET A 3 7.48 -6.71 24.39
N ARG A 4 7.56 -7.11 23.12
CA ARG A 4 7.41 -6.22 21.95
C ARG A 4 6.59 -6.89 20.85
N ASP A 5 5.36 -7.29 21.20
CA ASP A 5 4.36 -7.72 20.21
C ASP A 5 3.54 -6.49 19.79
N GLY A 6 4.09 -5.77 18.83
CA GLY A 6 3.55 -4.53 18.27
C GLY A 6 2.42 -4.80 17.28
N ARG A 7 1.29 -5.31 17.77
CA ARG A 7 -0.09 -5.01 17.30
C ARG A 7 -0.26 -4.84 15.78
N GLU A 8 -0.23 -5.94 15.05
CA GLU A 8 -0.72 -6.00 13.66
C GLU A 8 -2.26 -5.83 13.64
N THR A 9 -2.73 -4.60 13.49
CA THR A 9 -4.17 -4.33 13.36
C THR A 9 -4.56 -4.42 11.89
N TRP A 10 -4.98 -5.61 11.46
CA TRP A 10 -5.54 -5.86 10.14
C TRP A 10 -6.97 -5.27 10.06
N GLY A 11 -7.11 -4.10 9.42
CA GLY A 11 -8.40 -3.47 9.17
C GLY A 11 -8.77 -3.54 7.68
N VAL A 12 -9.70 -4.41 7.31
CA VAL A 12 -10.36 -4.32 6.00
C VAL A 12 -11.47 -3.28 6.11
N ILE A 13 -11.29 -2.11 5.51
CA ILE A 13 -12.36 -1.10 5.41
C ILE A 13 -13.08 -1.33 4.07
N GLY A 14 -13.93 -2.35 4.04
CA GLY A 14 -14.88 -2.54 2.95
C GLY A 14 -16.16 -1.79 3.26
N GLN A 15 -16.31 -0.55 2.76
CA GLN A 15 -17.62 0.11 2.69
C GLN A 15 -18.01 0.29 1.24
N GLU A 16 -18.94 -0.55 0.79
CA GLU A 16 -19.58 -0.47 -0.52
C GLU A 16 -20.47 0.79 -0.55
N VAL A 17 -20.05 1.86 -1.22
CA VAL A 17 -20.92 3.01 -1.47
C VAL A 17 -21.57 2.85 -2.84
N TYR A 18 -22.73 2.18 -2.87
CA TYR A 18 -23.62 2.21 -4.04
C TYR A 18 -24.34 3.57 -4.09
N GLY A 19 -23.69 4.56 -4.70
CA GLY A 19 -24.27 5.87 -5.02
C GLY A 19 -24.48 6.00 -6.51
N ALA A 20 -25.70 6.34 -6.92
CA ALA A 20 -26.15 6.44 -8.32
C ALA A 20 -25.16 7.18 -9.26
N GLY A 21 -24.67 6.48 -10.29
CA GLY A 21 -24.20 7.10 -11.54
C GLY A 21 -22.80 7.72 -11.59
N MET A 22 -21.86 7.34 -10.71
CA MET A 22 -20.45 7.78 -10.79
C MET A 22 -19.44 6.61 -10.75
N ALA A 23 -18.24 6.88 -11.27
CA ALA A 23 -17.08 6.04 -11.62
C ALA A 23 -16.76 4.85 -10.68
N PRO A 24 -16.01 3.82 -11.17
CA PRO A 24 -16.09 2.44 -10.69
C PRO A 24 -15.89 2.30 -9.18
N THR A 25 -16.81 1.53 -8.60
CA THR A 25 -16.81 1.03 -7.23
C THR A 25 -15.46 0.43 -6.87
N PHE A 26 -14.70 1.12 -6.00
CA PHE A 26 -13.55 0.56 -5.29
C PHE A 26 -14.03 -0.52 -4.33
N ALA A 27 -14.17 -1.75 -4.81
CA ALA A 27 -14.53 -2.90 -4.00
C ALA A 27 -13.28 -3.43 -3.29
N ALA A 28 -13.27 -3.35 -1.95
CA ALA A 28 -12.19 -3.74 -1.04
C ALA A 28 -10.94 -2.82 -1.06
N LEU A 29 -10.94 -1.79 -0.21
CA LEU A 29 -9.72 -1.07 0.15
C LEU A 29 -9.01 -1.82 1.29
N ALA A 30 -7.82 -2.33 1.02
CA ALA A 30 -6.90 -2.74 2.07
C ALA A 30 -6.23 -1.50 2.65
N TYR A 31 -6.32 -1.35 3.97
CA TYR A 31 -5.69 -0.29 4.74
C TYR A 31 -4.59 -0.87 5.62
N LEU A 32 -3.42 -0.23 5.62
CA LEU A 32 -2.33 -0.58 6.52
C LEU A 32 -1.51 0.64 6.92
N SER A 33 -1.15 0.73 8.19
CA SER A 33 -0.18 1.69 8.72
C SER A 33 1.01 0.92 9.31
N PRO A 34 2.02 0.56 8.49
CA PRO A 34 3.11 -0.35 8.91
C PRO A 34 4.03 0.27 9.95
N VAL A 35 4.20 1.60 9.91
CA VAL A 35 4.99 2.37 10.88
C VAL A 35 4.30 3.72 11.13
N PRO A 36 4.60 4.40 12.26
CA PRO A 36 4.08 5.74 12.50
C PRO A 36 4.44 6.70 11.36
N GLY A 37 3.45 7.42 10.84
CA GLY A 37 3.64 8.37 9.73
C GLY A 37 3.42 7.80 8.34
N VAL A 38 3.42 6.46 8.18
CA VAL A 38 3.14 5.80 6.90
C VAL A 38 1.72 5.24 6.88
N THR A 39 1.00 5.47 5.80
CA THR A 39 -0.35 4.92 5.59
C THR A 39 -0.52 4.48 4.16
N ILE A 40 -0.99 3.25 3.94
CA ILE A 40 -1.14 2.62 2.63
C ILE A 40 -2.61 2.24 2.43
N TYR A 41 -3.16 2.64 1.28
CA TYR A 41 -4.45 2.20 0.76
C TYR A 41 -4.26 1.53 -0.58
N SER A 42 -4.88 0.37 -0.79
CA SER A 42 -4.77 -0.35 -2.06
C SER A 42 -5.98 -1.21 -2.35
N GLY A 43 -6.25 -1.47 -3.63
CA GLY A 43 -7.36 -2.34 -4.06
C GLY A 43 -7.10 -3.84 -3.81
N TYR A 44 -5.84 -4.26 -3.75
CA TYR A 44 -5.47 -5.61 -3.29
C TYR A 44 -4.92 -5.59 -1.87
N PRO A 45 -5.18 -6.61 -1.04
CA PRO A 45 -4.50 -6.74 0.23
C PRO A 45 -3.00 -6.97 0.05
N LEU A 46 -2.24 -6.62 1.09
CA LEU A 46 -0.81 -6.92 1.19
C LEU A 46 -0.65 -8.38 1.57
N ALA A 47 0.17 -9.10 0.79
CA ALA A 47 0.61 -10.46 1.09
C ALA A 47 1.70 -10.47 2.16
N ASP A 48 2.58 -9.47 2.11
CA ASP A 48 3.68 -9.30 3.05
C ASP A 48 3.97 -7.80 3.23
N VAL A 49 4.29 -7.42 4.46
CA VAL A 49 4.71 -6.06 4.78
C VAL A 49 5.68 -6.10 5.95
N SER A 50 6.82 -5.45 5.78
CA SER A 50 7.88 -5.42 6.79
C SER A 50 8.68 -4.13 6.69
N GLN A 51 9.28 -3.73 7.81
CA GLN A 51 10.24 -2.63 7.80
C GLN A 51 11.62 -3.17 7.40
N ASP A 52 12.25 -2.53 6.43
CA ASP A 52 13.60 -2.83 5.94
C ASP A 52 14.48 -1.58 6.10
N GLY A 53 15.10 -1.45 7.28
CA GLY A 53 15.81 -0.22 7.65
C GLY A 53 14.89 1.00 7.67
N ASP A 54 15.24 2.01 6.88
CA ASP A 54 14.45 3.25 6.69
C ASP A 54 13.36 3.10 5.60
N ASN A 55 13.20 1.91 5.03
CA ASN A 55 12.20 1.62 4.00
C ASN A 55 11.09 0.70 4.53
N ILE A 56 9.96 0.72 3.85
CA ILE A 56 8.88 -0.25 4.01
C ILE A 56 8.90 -1.19 2.80
N ARG A 57 9.09 -2.48 3.06
CA ARG A 57 8.95 -3.56 2.10
C ARG A 57 7.48 -3.99 2.04
N ALA A 58 6.90 -4.01 0.84
CA ALA A 58 5.51 -4.38 0.62
C ALA A 58 5.34 -5.31 -0.59
N VAL A 59 4.49 -6.33 -0.45
CA VAL A 59 4.10 -7.27 -1.50
C VAL A 59 2.59 -7.37 -1.53
N TRP A 60 1.96 -7.25 -2.70
CA TRP A 60 0.49 -7.37 -2.85
C TRP A 60 0.05 -8.79 -3.24
N THR A 61 -1.11 -9.24 -2.76
CA THR A 61 -1.67 -10.58 -3.05
C THR A 61 -2.20 -10.76 -4.49
N GLY A 62 -2.00 -9.78 -5.37
CA GLY A 62 -2.45 -9.85 -6.76
C GLY A 62 -1.73 -10.91 -7.57
N VAL A 63 -2.18 -11.13 -8.81
CA VAL A 63 -1.49 -11.98 -9.78
C VAL A 63 -0.53 -11.15 -10.64
N PRO A 64 0.63 -11.72 -11.05
CA PRO A 64 1.55 -11.03 -11.95
C PRO A 64 0.84 -10.68 -13.27
N GLY A 65 1.14 -9.50 -13.80
CA GLY A 65 0.48 -8.89 -14.95
C GLY A 65 -0.84 -8.15 -14.64
N TYR A 66 -1.32 -8.15 -13.39
CA TYR A 66 -2.48 -7.35 -12.97
C TYR A 66 -2.08 -6.29 -11.95
N ARG A 67 -2.51 -5.06 -12.23
CA ARG A 67 -2.18 -3.89 -11.42
C ARG A 67 -3.35 -3.46 -10.55
N THR A 68 -3.04 -3.01 -9.34
CA THR A 68 -3.95 -2.33 -8.43
C THR A 68 -3.49 -0.90 -8.20
N PRO A 69 -4.41 0.07 -8.12
CA PRO A 69 -4.05 1.39 -7.63
C PRO A 69 -3.64 1.31 -6.15
N VAL A 70 -2.59 2.05 -5.81
CA VAL A 70 -2.06 2.22 -4.45
C VAL A 70 -1.94 3.70 -4.15
N VAL A 71 -2.31 4.10 -2.94
CA VAL A 71 -2.12 5.44 -2.40
C VAL A 71 -1.36 5.33 -1.09
N VAL A 72 -0.22 6.02 -0.98
CA VAL A 72 0.65 5.96 0.20
C VAL A 72 1.00 7.35 0.71
N TRP A 73 0.87 7.54 2.02
CA TRP A 73 1.29 8.74 2.76
C TRP A 73 2.58 8.45 3.53
N GLY A 74 3.39 9.50 3.73
CA GLY A 74 4.63 9.42 4.52
C GLY A 74 5.78 8.75 3.79
N VAL A 75 5.73 8.70 2.46
CA VAL A 75 6.74 8.08 1.59
C VAL A 75 7.21 9.10 0.55
N THR A 76 8.51 9.13 0.29
CA THR A 76 9.18 10.03 -0.68
C THR A 76 9.47 9.36 -2.01
N GLY A 77 9.62 8.04 -2.02
CA GLY A 77 9.96 7.28 -3.22
C GLY A 77 9.55 5.83 -3.12
N VAL A 78 9.33 5.21 -4.29
CA VAL A 78 8.96 3.80 -4.40
C VAL A 78 9.87 3.15 -5.45
N THR A 79 10.48 2.02 -5.11
CA THR A 79 11.33 1.25 -6.01
C THR A 79 10.91 -0.22 -6.09
N VAL A 80 11.16 -0.87 -7.24
CA VAL A 80 10.99 -2.31 -7.48
C VAL A 80 12.25 -2.79 -8.18
N ASP A 81 12.90 -3.83 -7.66
CA ASP A 81 14.18 -4.36 -8.18
C ASP A 81 15.30 -3.29 -8.33
N GLY A 82 15.22 -2.20 -7.56
CA GLY A 82 16.14 -1.08 -7.62
C GLY A 82 15.77 0.02 -8.63
N ASP A 83 14.76 -0.20 -9.46
CA ASP A 83 14.22 0.79 -10.38
C ASP A 83 13.12 1.64 -9.73
N MET A 84 13.11 2.94 -10.01
CA MET A 84 12.11 3.85 -9.48
C MET A 84 10.76 3.62 -10.18
N VAL A 85 9.74 3.37 -9.38
CA VAL A 85 8.35 3.24 -9.85
C VAL A 85 7.85 4.64 -10.23
N PRO A 86 7.21 4.81 -11.41
CA PRO A 86 6.57 6.06 -11.74
C PRO A 86 5.44 6.33 -10.74
N THR A 87 5.59 7.40 -9.96
CA THR A 87 4.60 7.85 -8.98
C THR A 87 4.03 9.19 -9.39
N GLU A 88 2.76 9.41 -9.06
CA GLU A 88 2.10 10.71 -9.16
C GLU A 88 1.80 11.27 -7.76
N VAL A 89 1.82 12.59 -7.63
CA VAL A 89 1.45 13.24 -6.37
C VAL A 89 -0.06 13.41 -6.31
N CYS A 90 -0.70 12.67 -5.41
CA CYS A 90 -2.13 12.73 -5.12
C CYS A 90 -2.39 13.54 -3.84
N GLY A 91 -2.32 14.86 -3.94
CA GLY A 91 -2.40 15.73 -2.77
C GLY A 91 -1.13 15.64 -1.92
N ASN A 92 -1.22 15.01 -0.74
CA ASN A 92 -0.06 14.82 0.17
C ASN A 92 0.39 13.36 0.26
N ALA A 93 -0.02 12.54 -0.71
CA ALA A 93 0.34 11.14 -0.90
C ALA A 93 1.03 10.94 -2.25
N LEU A 94 1.71 9.80 -2.37
CA LEU A 94 2.10 9.24 -3.65
C LEU A 94 1.04 8.22 -4.09
N CYS A 95 0.61 8.31 -5.34
CA CYS A 95 -0.15 7.26 -6.00
C CYS A 95 0.71 6.55 -7.03
N PHE A 96 0.50 5.25 -7.15
CA PHE A 96 1.10 4.44 -8.19
C PHE A 96 0.28 3.17 -8.42
N ASP A 97 0.53 2.51 -9.55
CA ASP A 97 0.02 1.19 -9.81
C ASP A 97 1.01 0.13 -9.32
N ALA A 98 0.56 -0.77 -8.45
CA ALA A 98 1.34 -1.91 -7.99
C ALA A 98 0.86 -3.20 -8.66
N GLU A 99 1.79 -4.02 -9.11
CA GLU A 99 1.56 -5.37 -9.60
C GLU A 99 1.61 -6.38 -8.43
N GLY A 100 0.77 -7.40 -8.51
CA GLY A 100 0.75 -8.46 -7.52
C GLY A 100 1.99 -9.36 -7.58
N GLY A 101 2.49 -9.74 -6.41
CA GLY A 101 3.65 -10.63 -6.27
C GLY A 101 5.03 -9.96 -6.38
N GLU A 102 5.10 -8.70 -6.81
CA GLU A 102 6.36 -7.93 -6.80
C GLU A 102 6.65 -7.37 -5.39
N THR A 103 7.95 -7.20 -5.09
CA THR A 103 8.40 -6.56 -3.86
C THR A 103 8.70 -5.09 -4.12
N TYR A 104 7.96 -4.21 -3.46
CA TYR A 104 8.16 -2.77 -3.50
C TYR A 104 8.88 -2.32 -2.25
N LEU A 105 9.83 -1.41 -2.42
CA LEU A 105 10.51 -0.70 -1.34
C LEU A 105 10.06 0.75 -1.35
N MET A 106 9.48 1.19 -0.25
CA MET A 106 8.96 2.54 -0.07
C MET A 106 9.84 3.31 0.92
N GLU A 107 10.48 4.37 0.46
CA GLU A 107 11.34 5.23 1.27
C GLU A 107 10.50 6.14 2.17
N VAL A 108 10.69 6.08 3.48
CA VAL A 108 9.92 6.87 4.44
C VAL A 108 10.42 8.33 4.49
N ALA A 109 9.49 9.28 4.55
CA ALA A 109 9.74 10.73 4.57
C ALA A 109 10.25 11.27 5.92
#